data_AF-A0A7Y1XJW1-F1
#
_entry.id   AF-A0A7Y1XJW1-F1
#
_cell.length_a   1.000
_cell.length_b   1.000
_cell.length_c   1.000
_cell.angle_alpha   90.00
_cell.angle_beta   90.00
_cell.angle_gamma   90.00
#
_symmetry.space_group_name_H-M   'P 1'
#
loop_
_entity.id
_entity.type
_entity.pdbx_description
1 polymer ?
#
loop_
_entity_poly.entity_id
_entity_poly.type
_entity_poly.pdbx_seq_one_letter_code
_entity_poly.pdbx_strand_id
1 'polypeptide(L)'
;MEITWHTDFAQAWRDRISHNRLPHAVLLTGRIGVGKRAAAAWIVRQWLGIGPESALPTHPAQRPEHADLRWVEPPEDKKAIGIDQIRDLVGDLSLTSYEGTGKVAVIDPANAMTVHAANSLLKTLEEPPGNALLVLIA
;
A
#
# COMPACT_ATOMS: atom_id res chain seq x y z
N MET A 1 18.55 5.18 -7.05
CA MET A 1 18.65 6.66 -6.87
C MET A 1 17.45 7.13 -6.07
N GLU A 2 17.63 8.07 -5.15
CA GLU A 2 16.51 8.65 -4.39
C GLU A 2 15.71 9.65 -5.24
N ILE A 3 14.40 9.68 -5.02
CA ILE A 3 13.47 10.56 -5.72
C ILE A 3 13.32 11.85 -4.88
N THR A 4 14.16 12.84 -5.17
CA THR A 4 14.31 14.04 -4.32
C THR A 4 13.06 14.91 -4.23
N TRP A 5 12.18 14.88 -5.23
CA TRP A 5 10.89 15.60 -5.19
C TRP A 5 9.85 14.97 -4.25
N HIS A 6 10.18 13.85 -3.58
CA HIS A 6 9.34 13.25 -2.53
C HIS A 6 9.77 13.66 -1.11
N THR A 7 10.71 14.61 -0.97
CA THR A 7 11.23 15.02 0.35
C THR A 7 10.13 15.46 1.31
N ASP A 8 9.25 16.36 0.89
CA ASP A 8 8.16 16.86 1.72
C ASP A 8 7.16 15.75 2.09
N PHE A 9 6.87 14.86 1.13
CA PHE A 9 6.02 13.70 1.35
C PHE A 9 6.62 12.74 2.39
N ALA A 10 7.90 12.41 2.24
CA ALA A 10 8.60 11.49 3.13
C ALA A 10 8.71 12.06 4.55
N GLN A 11 8.96 13.37 4.67
CA GLN A 11 8.97 14.05 5.96
C GLN A 11 7.60 14.02 6.62
N ALA A 12 6.54 14.41 5.90
CA ALA A 12 5.19 14.40 6.42
C ALA A 12 4.72 12.99 6.83
N TRP A 13 5.18 11.95 6.11
CA TRP A 13 4.92 10.55 6.49
C TRP A 13 5.62 10.16 7.78
N ARG A 14 6.93 10.44 7.91
CA ARG A 14 7.69 10.17 9.14
C ARG A 14 7.13 10.89 10.35
N ASP A 15 6.69 12.14 10.18
CA ASP A 15 6.05 12.90 11.24
C ASP A 15 4.76 12.23 11.71
N ARG A 16 4.00 11.57 10.82
CA ARG A 16 2.80 10.80 11.22
C ARG A 16 3.17 9.54 11.99
N ILE A 17 4.25 8.85 11.62
CA ILE A 17 4.76 7.68 12.36
C ILE A 17 5.16 8.11 13.77
N SER A 18 5.98 9.16 13.91
CA SER A 18 6.52 9.60 15.21
C SER A 18 5.44 10.08 16.19
N HIS A 19 4.34 10.63 15.68
CA HIS A 19 3.21 11.08 16.49
C HIS A 19 2.11 10.02 16.67
N ASN A 20 2.32 8.78 16.18
CA ASN A 20 1.33 7.70 16.21
C ASN A 20 -0.03 8.10 15.58
N ARG A 21 0.02 8.79 14.43
CA ARG A 21 -1.15 9.31 13.68
C ARG A 21 -1.22 8.74 12.27
N LEU A 22 -0.84 7.48 12.12
CA LEU A 22 -0.90 6.83 10.81
C LEU A 22 -2.34 6.51 10.45
N PRO A 23 -2.79 6.86 9.22
CA PRO A 23 -4.08 6.43 8.74
C PRO A 23 -4.05 4.93 8.45
N HIS A 24 -5.19 4.27 8.55
CA HIS A 24 -5.36 2.88 8.13
C HIS A 24 -5.45 2.72 6.61
N ALA A 25 -5.68 3.81 5.87
CA ALA A 25 -5.74 3.82 4.42
C ALA A 25 -5.12 5.09 3.81
N VAL A 26 -4.39 4.95 2.72
CA VAL A 26 -3.71 6.03 1.98
C VAL A 26 -4.00 5.90 0.49
N LEU A 27 -4.35 7.01 -0.15
CA LEU A 27 -4.46 7.11 -1.60
C LEU A 27 -3.31 7.95 -2.16
N LEU A 28 -2.46 7.32 -2.97
CA LEU A 28 -1.38 7.98 -3.70
C LEU A 28 -1.88 8.38 -5.09
N THR A 29 -1.99 9.69 -5.32
CA THR A 29 -2.38 10.24 -6.62
C THR A 29 -1.26 11.09 -7.22
N GLY A 30 -1.31 11.27 -8.53
CA GLY A 30 -0.35 12.13 -9.23
C GLY A 30 -0.11 11.72 -10.68
N ARG A 31 0.63 12.58 -11.39
CA ARG A 31 0.97 12.37 -12.80
C ARG A 31 1.75 11.07 -12.99
N ILE A 32 1.59 10.43 -14.15
CA ILE A 32 2.40 9.29 -14.55
C ILE A 32 3.89 9.68 -14.48
N GLY A 33 4.73 8.81 -13.93
CA GLY A 33 6.17 9.05 -13.79
C GLY A 33 6.60 9.78 -12.51
N VAL A 34 5.67 10.31 -11.69
CA VAL A 34 6.04 11.01 -10.44
C VAL A 34 6.64 10.08 -9.37
N GLY A 35 6.55 8.76 -9.54
CA GLY A 35 7.12 7.78 -8.58
C GLY A 35 6.12 7.23 -7.55
N LYS A 36 4.81 7.16 -7.86
CA LYS A 36 3.79 6.63 -6.94
C LYS A 36 4.08 5.22 -6.43
N ARG A 37 4.53 4.31 -7.32
CA ARG A 37 4.96 2.95 -6.96
C ARG A 37 6.16 2.95 -6.03
N ALA A 38 7.12 3.84 -6.25
CA ALA A 38 8.28 4.00 -5.37
C ALA A 38 7.84 4.50 -3.98
N ALA A 39 6.91 5.46 -3.91
CA ALA A 39 6.34 5.93 -2.65
C ALA A 39 5.57 4.84 -1.91
N ALA A 40 4.77 4.03 -2.61
CA ALA A 40 4.04 2.91 -2.02
C ALA A 40 5.00 1.86 -1.44
N ALA A 41 6.02 1.45 -2.23
CA ALA A 41 7.06 0.53 -1.76
C ALA A 41 7.84 1.10 -0.56
N TRP A 42 8.11 2.40 -0.56
CA TRP A 42 8.75 3.08 0.56
C TRP A 42 7.87 3.05 1.82
N ILE A 43 6.59 3.45 1.72
CA ILE A 43 5.61 3.36 2.83
C ILE A 43 5.59 1.94 3.42
N VAL A 44 5.49 0.91 2.56
CA VAL A 44 5.46 -0.50 2.97
C VAL A 44 6.71 -0.86 3.77
N ARG A 45 7.89 -0.45 3.31
CA ARG A 45 9.16 -0.70 4.03
C ARG A 45 9.19 -0.01 5.39
N GLN A 46 8.73 1.24 5.48
CA GLN A 46 8.65 1.96 6.77
C GLN A 46 7.70 1.25 7.74
N TRP A 47 6.53 0.81 7.25
CA TRP A 47 5.52 0.16 8.08
C TRP A 47 5.95 -1.22 8.58
N LEU A 48 6.51 -2.05 7.70
CA LEU A 48 6.90 -3.42 8.01
C LEU A 48 8.34 -3.55 8.53
N GLY A 49 9.12 -2.45 8.58
CA GLY A 49 10.52 -2.48 9.04
C GLY A 49 11.47 -3.23 8.09
N ILE A 50 11.23 -3.20 6.78
CA ILE A 50 11.95 -4.03 5.79
C ILE A 50 13.25 -3.36 5.30
N GLY A 51 14.40 -3.91 5.73
CA GLY A 51 15.73 -3.65 5.19
C GLY A 51 16.26 -2.23 5.48
N PRO A 52 17.45 -1.85 4.95
CA PRO A 52 18.01 -0.54 5.22
C PRO A 52 17.06 0.54 4.71
N GLU A 53 16.63 1.38 5.65
CA GLU A 53 15.65 2.43 5.44
C GLU A 53 16.26 3.51 4.53
N SER A 54 15.86 3.55 3.25
CA SER A 54 16.18 4.72 2.43
C SER A 54 15.39 5.92 2.97
N ALA A 55 16.05 7.08 3.09
CA ALA A 55 15.39 8.26 3.62
C ALA A 55 14.24 8.74 2.70
N LEU A 56 14.33 8.40 1.41
CA LEU A 56 13.36 8.74 0.39
C LEU A 56 12.94 7.53 -0.45
N PRO A 57 11.79 7.60 -1.14
CA PRO A 57 11.45 6.67 -2.22
C PRO A 57 12.55 6.57 -3.27
N THR A 58 12.81 5.38 -3.80
CA THR A 58 13.91 5.14 -4.74
C THR A 58 13.43 4.72 -6.13
N HIS A 59 14.18 5.12 -7.15
CA HIS A 59 14.06 4.62 -8.52
C HIS A 59 15.26 3.73 -8.90
N PRO A 60 15.05 2.57 -9.56
CA PRO A 60 13.74 1.98 -9.87
C PRO A 60 12.99 1.56 -8.59
N ALA A 61 11.66 1.58 -8.66
CA ALA A 61 10.83 1.11 -7.54
C ALA A 61 11.02 -0.40 -7.39
N GLN A 62 11.38 -0.84 -6.18
CA GLN A 62 11.50 -2.26 -5.86
C GLN A 62 10.37 -2.65 -4.91
N ARG A 63 9.49 -3.55 -5.39
CA ARG A 63 8.44 -4.14 -4.56
C ARG A 63 9.10 -4.91 -3.40
N PRO A 64 8.78 -4.59 -2.14
CA PRO A 64 9.28 -5.37 -1.01
C PRO A 64 8.69 -6.78 -1.05
N GLU A 65 9.42 -7.75 -0.52
CA GLU A 65 8.93 -9.10 -0.28
C GLU A 65 8.75 -9.28 1.23
N HIS A 66 7.55 -9.68 1.66
CA HIS A 66 7.22 -9.86 3.07
C HIS A 66 5.97 -10.72 3.25
N ALA A 67 5.92 -11.56 4.29
CA ALA A 67 4.80 -12.46 4.54
C ALA A 67 3.47 -11.71 4.80
N ASP A 68 3.56 -10.58 5.50
CA ASP A 68 2.44 -9.68 5.82
C ASP A 68 2.16 -8.61 4.77
N LEU A 69 2.81 -8.67 3.61
CA LEU A 69 2.51 -7.81 2.47
C LEU A 69 1.63 -8.56 1.45
N ARG A 70 0.57 -7.89 1.01
CA ARG A 70 -0.19 -8.25 -0.19
C ARG A 70 -0.17 -7.10 -1.16
N TRP A 71 0.08 -7.40 -2.43
CA TRP A 71 0.14 -6.38 -3.47
C TRP A 71 -0.59 -6.93 -4.69
N VAL A 72 -1.74 -6.33 -4.95
CA VAL A 72 -2.76 -6.76 -5.90
C VAL A 72 -2.67 -5.90 -7.15
N GLU A 73 -2.56 -6.57 -8.29
CA GLU A 73 -2.54 -5.99 -9.63
C GLU A 73 -3.55 -6.76 -10.51
N PRO A 74 -3.96 -6.20 -11.66
CA PRO A 74 -4.72 -6.96 -12.65
C PRO A 74 -3.96 -8.24 -13.03
N PRO A 75 -4.64 -9.38 -13.17
CA PRO A 75 -4.05 -10.61 -13.72
C PRO A 75 -3.44 -10.37 -15.11
N GLU A 76 -2.41 -11.13 -15.50
CA GLU A 76 -1.69 -10.91 -16.77
C GLU A 76 -2.61 -10.94 -18.02
N ASP A 77 -3.69 -11.71 -17.96
CA ASP A 77 -4.69 -11.88 -19.03
C ASP A 77 -5.84 -10.87 -18.95
N LYS A 78 -5.89 -10.01 -17.92
CA LYS A 78 -7.01 -9.11 -17.62
C LYS A 78 -6.56 -7.68 -17.42
N LYS A 79 -7.49 -6.74 -17.64
CA LYS A 79 -7.26 -5.30 -17.43
C LYS A 79 -7.83 -4.78 -16.11
N ALA A 80 -8.53 -5.62 -15.35
CA ALA A 80 -9.29 -5.21 -14.19
C ALA A 80 -9.01 -6.11 -12.98
N ILE A 81 -9.09 -5.52 -11.79
CA ILE A 81 -9.04 -6.20 -10.50
C ILE A 81 -10.49 -6.60 -10.13
N GLY A 82 -10.72 -7.90 -10.07
CA GLY A 82 -12.04 -8.49 -9.81
C GLY A 82 -12.42 -8.46 -8.33
N ILE A 83 -13.70 -8.68 -8.05
CA ILE A 83 -14.22 -8.74 -6.67
C ILE A 83 -13.56 -9.85 -5.85
N ASP A 84 -13.29 -11.01 -6.45
CA ASP A 84 -12.71 -12.15 -5.72
C ASP A 84 -11.28 -11.83 -5.26
N GLN A 85 -10.47 -11.16 -6.07
CA GLN A 85 -9.13 -10.69 -5.66
C GLN A 85 -9.19 -9.74 -4.45
N ILE A 86 -10.19 -8.86 -4.40
CA ILE A 86 -10.38 -7.96 -3.25
C ILE A 86 -10.91 -8.71 -2.03
N ARG A 87 -11.80 -9.69 -2.19
CA ARG A 87 -12.27 -10.52 -1.09
C ARG A 87 -11.16 -11.35 -0.48
N ASP A 88 -10.31 -11.95 -1.30
CA ASP A 88 -9.14 -12.70 -0.86
C ASP A 88 -8.17 -11.78 -0.10
N LEU A 89 -7.92 -10.57 -0.63
CA LEU A 89 -7.12 -9.54 0.03
C LEU A 89 -7.68 -9.17 1.42
N VAL A 90 -8.98 -8.93 1.52
CA VAL A 90 -9.64 -8.58 2.79
C VAL A 90 -9.59 -9.76 3.77
N GLY A 91 -9.76 -10.98 3.28
CA GLY A 91 -9.57 -12.21 4.06
C GLY A 91 -8.17 -12.28 4.65
N ASP A 92 -7.14 -12.09 3.82
CA ASP A 92 -5.73 -12.08 4.26
C ASP A 92 -5.45 -10.99 5.30
N LEU A 93 -6.00 -9.79 5.12
CA LEU A 93 -5.86 -8.68 6.07
C LEU A 93 -6.52 -8.96 7.43
N SER A 94 -7.54 -9.82 7.46
CA SER A 94 -8.24 -10.19 8.71
C SER A 94 -7.48 -11.21 9.57
N LEU A 95 -6.49 -11.88 8.99
CA LEU A 95 -5.65 -12.83 9.73
C LEU A 95 -4.63 -12.11 10.63
N THR A 96 -4.13 -12.80 11.64
CA THR A 96 -3.02 -12.29 12.46
C THR A 96 -1.76 -12.11 11.62
N SER A 97 -0.98 -11.07 11.90
CA SER A 97 0.32 -10.86 11.27
C SER A 97 1.31 -11.95 11.69
N TYR A 98 2.22 -12.32 10.79
CA TYR A 98 3.28 -13.28 11.07
C TYR A 98 4.34 -12.68 11.99
N GLU A 99 4.69 -11.41 11.79
CA GLU A 99 5.77 -10.73 12.53
C GLU A 99 5.26 -9.76 13.62
N GLY A 100 3.95 -9.73 13.88
CA GLY A 100 3.36 -8.93 14.95
C GLY A 100 3.18 -7.43 14.66
N THR A 101 3.87 -6.87 13.66
CA THR A 101 3.78 -5.44 13.31
C THR A 101 2.43 -5.04 12.72
N GLY A 102 1.82 -5.90 11.91
CA GLY A 102 0.55 -5.64 11.22
C GLY A 102 0.61 -6.15 9.78
N LYS A 103 -0.45 -5.90 9.00
CA LYS A 103 -0.51 -6.27 7.58
C LYS A 103 -0.59 -5.05 6.67
N VAL A 104 -0.02 -5.17 5.47
CA VAL A 104 -0.09 -4.11 4.46
C VAL A 104 -0.65 -4.67 3.17
N ALA A 105 -1.61 -3.96 2.59
CA ALA A 105 -2.21 -4.25 1.31
C ALA A 105 -1.98 -3.09 0.34
N VAL A 106 -1.38 -3.37 -0.81
CA VAL A 106 -1.21 -2.40 -1.91
C VAL A 106 -2.12 -2.79 -3.07
N ILE A 107 -2.88 -1.84 -3.60
CA ILE A 107 -3.70 -2.02 -4.80
C ILE A 107 -3.16 -1.12 -5.91
N ASP A 108 -2.64 -1.75 -6.97
CA ASP A 108 -1.91 -1.07 -8.03
C ASP A 108 -2.34 -1.56 -9.44
N PRO A 109 -3.03 -0.74 -10.25
CA PRO A 109 -3.56 0.57 -9.91
C PRO A 109 -5.01 0.43 -9.37
N ALA A 110 -5.38 1.26 -8.39
CA ALA A 110 -6.69 1.23 -7.74
C ALA A 110 -7.84 1.52 -8.71
N ASN A 111 -7.60 2.31 -9.76
CA ASN A 111 -8.59 2.59 -10.81
C ASN A 111 -8.83 1.40 -11.76
N ALA A 112 -8.06 0.32 -11.67
CA ALA A 112 -8.35 -0.93 -12.37
C ALA A 112 -9.37 -1.81 -11.63
N MET A 113 -9.79 -1.46 -10.41
CA MET A 113 -10.86 -2.18 -9.73
C MET A 113 -12.18 -2.09 -10.49
N THR A 114 -12.88 -3.22 -10.61
CA THR A 114 -14.29 -3.20 -11.01
C THR A 114 -15.13 -2.46 -9.96
N VAL A 115 -16.31 -1.95 -10.33
CA VAL A 115 -17.23 -1.30 -9.38
C VAL A 115 -17.57 -2.24 -8.21
N HIS A 116 -17.78 -3.53 -8.50
CA HIS A 116 -18.06 -4.53 -7.47
C HIS A 116 -16.86 -4.76 -6.53
N ALA A 117 -15.63 -4.77 -7.08
CA ALA A 117 -14.40 -4.86 -6.30
C ALA A 117 -14.23 -3.65 -5.37
N ALA A 118 -14.36 -2.43 -5.91
CA ALA A 118 -14.26 -1.20 -5.13
C ALA A 118 -15.32 -1.15 -4.01
N ASN A 119 -16.58 -1.50 -4.30
CA ASN A 119 -17.65 -1.54 -3.30
C ASN A 119 -17.38 -2.57 -2.20
N SER A 120 -16.80 -3.73 -2.55
CA SER A 120 -16.45 -4.75 -1.54
C SER A 120 -15.34 -4.29 -0.60
N LEU A 121 -14.46 -3.39 -1.05
CA LEU A 121 -13.40 -2.81 -0.22
C LEU A 121 -13.93 -1.76 0.77
N LEU A 122 -15.06 -1.08 0.47
CA LEU A 122 -15.58 0.03 1.28
C LEU A 122 -15.73 -0.33 2.76
N LYS A 123 -16.28 -1.52 3.06
CA LYS A 123 -16.42 -1.96 4.44
C LYS A 123 -15.08 -2.03 5.17
N THR A 124 -14.01 -2.45 4.48
CA THR A 124 -12.65 -2.54 5.05
C THR A 124 -12.03 -1.15 5.23
N LEU A 125 -12.41 -0.18 4.38
CA LEU A 125 -12.00 1.22 4.53
C LEU A 125 -12.73 1.92 5.67
N GLU A 126 -13.97 1.53 5.97
CA GLU A 126 -14.74 2.04 7.10
C GLU A 126 -14.31 1.39 8.43
N GLU A 127 -14.06 0.08 8.39
CA GLU A 127 -13.73 -0.76 9.55
C GLU A 127 -12.50 -1.63 9.24
N PRO A 128 -11.26 -1.10 9.36
CA PRO A 128 -10.05 -1.85 9.07
C PRO A 128 -9.86 -3.01 10.05
N PRO A 129 -9.49 -4.22 9.59
CA PRO A 129 -9.24 -5.34 10.46
C PRO A 129 -7.89 -5.18 11.18
N GLY A 130 -7.91 -5.24 12.51
CA GLY A 130 -6.69 -5.24 13.34
C GLY A 130 -5.76 -4.07 13.05
N ASN A 131 -4.45 -4.36 12.98
CA ASN A 131 -3.45 -3.38 12.57
C ASN A 131 -3.11 -3.56 11.08
N ALA A 132 -3.92 -2.97 10.21
CA ALA A 132 -3.77 -3.05 8.76
C ALA A 132 -3.60 -1.67 8.12
N LEU A 133 -2.72 -1.61 7.11
CA LEU A 133 -2.54 -0.44 6.25
C LEU A 133 -2.93 -0.78 4.81
N LEU A 134 -3.88 -0.03 4.26
CA LEU A 134 -4.25 -0.04 2.85
C LEU A 134 -3.53 1.08 2.09
N VAL A 135 -2.87 0.75 0.98
CA VAL A 135 -2.20 1.70 0.09
C VAL A 135 -2.79 1.56 -1.32
N LEU A 136 -3.46 2.61 -1.78
CA LEU A 136 -4.11 2.66 -3.10
C LEU A 136 -3.28 3.54 -4.03
N ILE A 137 -3.01 3.08 -5.25
CA ILE A 137 -2.27 3.85 -6.27
C ILE A 137 -3.21 4.22 -7.41
N ALA A 138 -3.51 5.51 -7.60
CA ALA A 138 -4.34 6.03 -8.70
C ALA A 138 -3.54 6.96 -9.61
#